data_AF-A0A1B0CZM5-F1
#
_entry.id   AF-A0A1B0CZM5-F1
#
_cell.length_a   1.000
_cell.length_b   1.000
_cell.length_c   1.000
_cell.angle_alpha   90.00
_cell.angle_beta   90.00
_cell.angle_gamma   90.00
#
_symmetry.space_group_name_H-M   'P 1'
#
loop_
_entity.id
_entity.type
_entity.pdbx_description
1 polymer ?
#
loop_
_entity_poly.entity_id
_entity_poly.type
_entity_poly.pdbx_seq_one_letter_code
_entity_poly.pdbx_strand_id
1 'polypeptide(L)'
;MSICTILLGVYFFLKDQDAAKVSNLGWLPIVSLCIFIIMFSFGFGPVPWLMMGELFASDVKGFAGPMAGTTNWILAFVITKTFPNLVDAMGTGETFWLFSGLSILGLIFVFFIVPETKGKSLSEIQDLLNRSGQVTHTESATTVSNLSESELKN
;
A
#
# COMPACT_ATOMS: atom_id res chain seq x y z
N MET A 1 7.16 -6.57 -7.42
CA MET A 1 6.33 -7.41 -6.52
C MET A 1 5.27 -8.17 -7.30
N SER A 2 4.29 -7.49 -7.91
CA SER A 2 3.15 -8.13 -8.59
C SER A 2 3.52 -9.05 -9.76
N ILE A 3 4.53 -8.69 -10.57
CA ILE A 3 4.99 -9.52 -11.69
C ILE A 3 5.50 -10.90 -11.20
N CYS A 4 6.24 -10.94 -10.09
CA CYS A 4 6.78 -12.16 -9.53
C CYS A 4 5.67 -13.07 -8.96
N THR A 5 4.66 -12.49 -8.32
CA THR A 5 3.52 -13.25 -7.80
C THR A 5 2.60 -13.77 -8.91
N ILE A 6 2.44 -13.03 -10.02
CA ILE A 6 1.76 -13.53 -11.23
C ILE A 6 2.52 -14.72 -11.81
N LEU A 7 3.84 -14.59 -11.98
CA LEU A 7 4.67 -15.69 -12.50
C LEU A 7 4.59 -16.95 -11.63
N LEU A 8 4.60 -16.79 -10.31
CA LEU A 8 4.39 -17.88 -9.36
C LEU A 8 2.98 -18.49 -9.48
N GLY A 9 1.94 -17.67 -9.56
CA GLY A 9 0.55 -18.12 -9.75
C GLY A 9 0.36 -18.92 -11.03
N VAL A 10 0.93 -18.46 -12.15
CA VAL A 10 0.93 -19.18 -13.43
C VAL A 10 1.68 -20.51 -13.31
N TYR A 11 2.87 -20.51 -12.69
CA TYR A 11 3.67 -21.72 -12.51
C TYR A 11 2.92 -22.79 -11.70
N PHE A 12 2.34 -22.42 -10.55
CA PHE A 12 1.59 -23.35 -9.70
C PHE A 12 0.28 -23.81 -10.34
N PHE A 13 -0.42 -22.93 -11.06
CA PHE A 13 -1.63 -23.32 -11.80
C PHE A 13 -1.32 -24.33 -12.92
N LEU A 14 -0.22 -24.14 -13.67
CA LEU A 14 0.22 -25.10 -14.67
C LEU A 14 0.71 -26.41 -14.05
N LYS A 15 1.32 -26.36 -12.86
CA LYS A 15 1.74 -27.55 -12.11
C LYS A 15 0.56 -28.40 -11.68
N ASP A 16 -0.53 -27.78 -11.24
CA ASP A 16 -1.73 -28.49 -10.78
C ASP A 16 -2.49 -29.16 -11.94
N GLN A 17 -2.40 -28.62 -13.16
CA GLN A 17 -2.99 -29.24 -14.35
C GLN A 17 -2.11 -30.34 -14.98
N ASP A 18 -0.80 -30.11 -15.09
CA ASP A 18 0.12 -31.04 -15.74
C ASP A 18 1.56 -30.89 -15.21
N ALA A 19 1.90 -31.73 -14.24
CA ALA A 19 3.22 -31.74 -13.62
C ALA A 19 4.37 -32.03 -14.61
N ALA A 20 4.11 -32.68 -15.75
CA ALA A 20 5.15 -32.99 -16.73
C ALA A 20 5.64 -31.72 -17.45
N LYS A 21 4.75 -30.74 -17.68
CA LYS A 21 5.07 -29.46 -18.36
C LYS A 21 6.00 -28.56 -17.54
N VAL A 22 5.94 -28.64 -16.22
CA VAL A 22 6.74 -27.80 -15.30
C VAL A 22 7.93 -28.53 -14.69
N SER A 23 8.14 -29.81 -15.00
CA SER A 23 9.25 -30.62 -14.48
C SER A 23 10.64 -29.99 -14.70
N ASN A 24 10.87 -29.36 -15.85
CA ASN A 24 12.11 -28.64 -16.17
C ASN A 24 12.15 -27.18 -15.67
N LEU A 25 11.05 -26.67 -15.08
CA LEU A 25 10.90 -25.27 -14.67
C LEU A 25 10.98 -25.07 -13.14
N GLY A 26 11.46 -26.07 -12.38
CA GLY A 26 11.57 -25.99 -10.92
C GLY A 26 12.43 -24.83 -10.39
N TRP A 27 13.32 -24.26 -11.21
CA TRP A 27 14.12 -23.08 -10.89
C TRP A 27 13.31 -21.77 -10.92
N LEU A 28 12.25 -21.71 -11.72
CA LEU A 28 11.44 -20.52 -11.95
C LEU A 28 10.76 -19.98 -10.68
N PRO A 29 10.08 -20.79 -9.83
CA PRO A 29 9.50 -20.30 -8.59
C PRO A 29 10.57 -19.79 -7.61
N ILE A 30 11.76 -20.41 -7.59
CA ILE A 30 12.86 -20.00 -6.71
C ILE A 30 13.37 -18.61 -7.13
N VAL A 31 13.69 -18.43 -8.42
CA VAL A 31 14.16 -17.14 -8.94
C VAL A 31 13.08 -16.05 -8.75
N SER A 32 11.82 -16.39 -9.00
CA SER A 32 10.70 -15.45 -8.80
C SER A 32 10.58 -15.02 -7.33
N LEU A 33 10.75 -15.94 -6.38
CA LEU A 33 10.75 -15.63 -4.95
C LEU A 33 11.96 -14.77 -4.55
N CYS A 34 13.15 -15.04 -5.10
CA CYS A 34 14.33 -14.20 -4.84
C CYS A 34 14.13 -12.76 -5.32
N ILE A 35 13.63 -12.57 -6.54
CA ILE A 35 13.32 -11.23 -7.08
C ILE A 35 12.23 -10.57 -6.24
N PHE A 36 11.22 -11.32 -5.80
CA PHE A 36 10.22 -10.82 -4.86
C PHE A 36 10.90 -10.29 -3.58
N ILE A 37 11.74 -11.07 -2.90
CA ILE A 37 12.40 -10.65 -1.66
C ILE A 37 13.25 -9.38 -1.88
N ILE A 38 14.01 -9.31 -2.97
CA ILE A 38 14.84 -8.13 -3.30
C ILE A 38 13.96 -6.88 -3.47
N MET A 39 12.88 -6.98 -4.24
CA MET A 39 11.96 -5.87 -4.49
C MET A 39 11.21 -5.44 -3.23
N PHE A 40 10.86 -6.40 -2.36
CA PHE A 40 10.25 -6.11 -1.05
C PHE A 40 11.23 -5.31 -0.17
N SER A 41 12.48 -5.75 -0.09
CA SER A 41 13.52 -5.10 0.73
C SER A 41 13.82 -3.67 0.31
N PHE A 42 13.68 -3.32 -0.97
CA PHE A 42 13.88 -1.94 -1.44
C PHE A 42 12.64 -1.05 -1.28
N GLY A 43 11.44 -1.61 -1.43
CA GLY A 43 10.19 -0.84 -1.41
C GLY A 43 9.41 -1.02 -0.11
N PHE A 44 8.56 -2.05 -0.08
CA PHE A 44 7.59 -2.27 0.99
C PHE A 44 8.19 -2.52 2.38
N GLY A 45 9.44 -2.97 2.45
CA GLY A 45 10.18 -3.14 3.69
C GLY A 45 10.40 -1.80 4.40
N PRO A 46 11.25 -0.90 3.87
CA PRO A 46 11.61 0.34 4.55
C PRO A 46 10.66 1.52 4.32
N VAL A 47 9.99 1.60 3.16
CA VAL A 47 9.23 2.81 2.76
C VAL A 47 8.10 3.16 3.73
N PRO A 48 7.22 2.24 4.18
CA PRO A 48 6.15 2.59 5.12
C PRO A 48 6.67 3.09 6.47
N TRP A 49 7.77 2.52 6.98
CA TRP A 49 8.40 2.96 8.22
C TRP A 49 9.07 4.33 8.05
N LEU A 50 9.67 4.58 6.89
CA LEU A 50 10.24 5.89 6.57
C LEU A 50 9.14 6.96 6.45
N MET A 51 8.05 6.66 5.74
CA MET A 51 6.90 7.55 5.60
C MET A 51 6.26 7.89 6.95
N MET A 52 6.11 6.91 7.85
CA MET A 52 5.70 7.16 9.23
C MET A 52 6.69 8.08 9.97
N GLY A 53 7.97 8.02 9.60
CA GLY A 53 9.01 8.91 10.09
C GLY A 53 8.85 10.36 9.64
N GLU A 54 8.46 10.57 8.38
CA GLU A 54 8.42 11.85 7.66
C GLU A 54 7.05 12.56 7.72
N LEU A 55 5.94 11.81 7.85
CA LEU A 55 4.58 12.35 7.82
C LEU A 55 4.12 12.92 9.17
N PHE A 56 4.58 12.33 10.28
CA PHE A 56 4.08 12.68 11.62
C PHE A 56 5.02 13.64 12.34
N ALA A 57 4.46 14.74 12.86
CA ALA A 57 5.16 15.57 13.83
C ALA A 57 5.46 14.80 15.11
N SER A 58 6.54 15.22 15.80
CA SER A 58 7.06 14.58 17.01
C SER A 58 5.99 14.30 18.07
N ASP A 59 5.01 15.19 18.20
CA ASP A 59 3.98 15.15 19.23
C ASP A 59 2.92 14.05 19.00
N VAL A 60 2.62 13.72 17.74
CA VAL A 60 1.66 12.66 17.36
C VAL A 60 2.34 11.34 17.00
N LYS A 61 3.63 11.38 16.65
CA LYS A 61 4.42 10.20 16.26
C LYS A 61 4.46 9.13 17.35
N GLY A 62 4.50 9.54 18.62
CA GLY A 62 4.50 8.64 19.77
C GLY A 62 3.25 7.76 19.89
N PHE A 63 2.10 8.22 19.37
CA PHE A 63 0.85 7.48 19.41
C PHE A 63 0.55 6.79 18.06
N ALA A 64 0.72 7.52 16.95
CA ALA A 64 0.44 7.01 15.61
C ALA A 64 1.36 5.85 15.21
N GLY A 65 2.64 5.91 15.61
CA GLY A 65 3.63 4.89 15.25
C GLY A 65 3.30 3.50 15.79
N PRO A 66 3.10 3.34 17.11
CA PRO A 66 2.67 2.07 17.70
C PRO A 66 1.34 1.55 17.13
N MET A 67 0.34 2.41 16.91
CA MET A 67 -0.94 1.99 16.33
C MET A 67 -0.78 1.39 14.93
N ALA A 68 -0.02 2.05 14.07
CA ALA A 68 0.27 1.57 12.73
C ALA A 68 1.10 0.28 12.78
N GLY A 69 2.09 0.21 13.67
CA GLY A 69 2.88 -1.00 13.91
C GLY A 69 2.03 -2.19 14.37
N THR A 70 1.18 -2.00 15.38
CA THR A 70 0.26 -3.03 15.87
C THR A 70 -0.70 -3.48 14.78
N THR A 71 -1.28 -2.55 14.02
CA THR A 71 -2.16 -2.89 12.88
C THR A 71 -1.43 -3.74 11.84
N ASN A 72 -0.20 -3.37 11.49
CA ASN A 72 0.65 -4.14 10.59
C ASN A 72 0.91 -5.55 11.11
N TRP A 73 1.29 -5.70 12.38
CA TRP A 73 1.58 -7.01 12.96
C TRP A 73 0.33 -7.88 13.12
N ILE A 74 -0.83 -7.30 13.43
CA ILE A 74 -2.11 -8.02 13.46
C ILE A 74 -2.44 -8.55 12.06
N LEU A 75 -2.34 -7.70 11.03
CA LEU A 75 -2.58 -8.13 9.65
C LEU A 75 -1.61 -9.22 9.22
N ALA A 76 -0.33 -9.10 9.55
CA ALA A 76 0.68 -10.12 9.27
C ALA A 76 0.33 -11.45 9.96
N PHE A 77 -0.12 -11.42 11.21
CA PHE A 77 -0.57 -12.60 11.94
C PHE A 77 -1.79 -13.25 11.28
N VAL A 78 -2.81 -12.44 10.93
CA VAL A 78 -4.02 -12.92 10.25
C VAL A 78 -3.65 -13.61 8.94
N ILE A 79 -2.89 -12.95 8.07
CA ILE A 79 -2.48 -13.51 6.78
C ILE A 79 -1.68 -14.81 6.98
N THR A 80 -0.73 -14.83 7.90
CA THR A 80 0.09 -16.03 8.17
C THR A 80 -0.77 -17.20 8.66
N LYS A 81 -1.79 -16.92 9.48
CA LYS A 81 -2.68 -17.95 10.02
C LYS A 81 -3.71 -18.44 9.01
N THR A 82 -4.20 -17.57 8.13
CA THR A 82 -5.19 -17.91 7.10
C THR A 82 -4.57 -18.47 5.83
N PHE A 83 -3.29 -18.21 5.56
CA PHE A 83 -2.61 -18.67 4.33
C PHE A 83 -2.71 -20.19 4.11
N PRO A 84 -2.40 -21.07 5.08
CA PRO A 84 -2.54 -22.52 4.88
C PRO A 84 -3.99 -22.92 4.57
N ASN A 85 -4.95 -22.37 5.32
CA ASN A 85 -6.37 -22.64 5.07
C ASN A 85 -6.82 -22.20 3.66
N LEU A 86 -6.25 -21.11 3.14
CA LEU A 86 -6.57 -20.60 1.81
C LEU A 86 -5.97 -21.50 0.72
N VAL A 87 -4.73 -21.95 0.91
CA VAL A 87 -4.07 -22.92 0.02
C VAL A 87 -4.83 -24.25 -0.01
N ASP A 88 -5.27 -24.75 1.15
CA ASP A 88 -6.02 -26.00 1.25
C ASP A 88 -7.42 -25.89 0.61
N ALA A 89 -8.06 -24.72 0.70
CA ALA A 89 -9.41 -24.50 0.17
C ALA A 89 -9.46 -24.24 -1.35
N MET A 90 -8.47 -23.53 -1.90
CA MET A 90 -8.52 -23.01 -3.26
C MET A 90 -7.39 -23.48 -4.17
N GLY A 91 -6.33 -24.06 -3.62
CA GLY A 91 -5.11 -24.39 -4.37
C GLY A 91 -4.02 -23.34 -4.24
N THR A 92 -2.79 -23.75 -4.54
CA THR A 92 -1.60 -22.89 -4.38
C THR A 92 -1.59 -21.80 -5.46
N GLY A 93 -1.94 -22.13 -6.71
CA GLY A 93 -1.90 -21.19 -7.83
C GLY A 93 -2.89 -20.04 -7.64
N GLU A 94 -4.13 -20.38 -7.31
CA GLU A 94 -5.26 -19.48 -7.06
C GLU A 94 -4.96 -18.53 -5.90
N THR A 95 -4.34 -19.06 -4.84
CA THR A 95 -3.89 -18.26 -3.70
C THR A 95 -2.87 -17.20 -4.15
N PHE A 96 -1.87 -17.55 -4.95
CA PHE A 96 -0.92 -16.56 -5.48
C PHE A 96 -1.56 -15.52 -6.42
N TRP A 97 -2.58 -15.90 -7.19
CA TRP A 97 -3.37 -14.96 -7.99
C TRP A 97 -4.11 -13.94 -7.13
N LEU A 98 -4.70 -14.36 -6.00
CA LEU A 98 -5.33 -13.46 -5.03
C LEU A 98 -4.32 -12.46 -4.45
N PHE A 99 -3.15 -12.93 -4.03
CA PHE A 99 -2.07 -12.05 -3.52
C PHE A 99 -1.52 -11.10 -4.59
N SER A 100 -1.48 -11.54 -5.85
CA SER A 100 -1.14 -10.67 -6.96
C SER A 100 -2.15 -9.54 -7.15
N GLY A 101 -3.44 -9.87 -7.15
CA GLY A 101 -4.52 -8.89 -7.22
C GLY A 101 -4.43 -7.87 -6.08
N LEU A 102 -4.24 -8.34 -4.85
CA LEU A 102 -4.05 -7.47 -3.69
C LEU A 102 -2.82 -6.56 -3.82
N SER A 103 -1.72 -7.08 -4.39
CA SER A 103 -0.51 -6.28 -4.64
C SER A 103 -0.73 -5.18 -5.67
N ILE A 104 -1.53 -5.45 -6.72
CA ILE A 104 -1.90 -4.44 -7.72
C ILE A 104 -2.83 -3.39 -7.11
N LEU A 105 -3.82 -3.80 -6.32
CA LEU A 105 -4.67 -2.86 -5.59
C LEU A 105 -3.87 -1.97 -4.63
N GLY A 106 -2.89 -2.55 -3.93
CA GLY A 106 -1.95 -1.81 -3.09
C GLY A 106 -1.12 -0.80 -3.90
N LEU A 107 -0.65 -1.18 -5.09
CA LEU A 107 0.07 -0.27 -5.99
C LEU A 107 -0.83 0.91 -6.43
N ILE A 108 -2.08 0.65 -6.79
CA ILE A 108 -3.05 1.68 -7.16
C ILE A 108 -3.30 2.61 -5.97
N PHE A 109 -3.52 2.05 -4.78
CA PHE A 109 -3.69 2.84 -3.55
C PHE A 109 -2.49 3.75 -3.31
N VAL A 110 -1.26 3.22 -3.36
CA VAL A 110 -0.04 4.01 -3.15
C VAL A 110 0.07 5.11 -4.21
N PHE A 111 -0.18 4.80 -5.48
CA PHE A 111 -0.04 5.75 -6.57
C PHE A 111 -1.01 6.95 -6.47
N PHE A 112 -2.26 6.72 -6.04
CA PHE A 112 -3.28 7.78 -5.99
C PHE A 112 -3.41 8.47 -4.64
N ILE A 113 -3.20 7.75 -3.53
CA ILE A 113 -3.53 8.24 -2.18
C ILE A 113 -2.28 8.67 -1.42
N VAL A 114 -1.12 8.08 -1.69
CA VAL A 114 0.11 8.42 -0.94
C VAL A 114 0.79 9.63 -1.59
N PRO A 115 0.88 10.78 -0.90
CA PRO A 115 1.58 11.95 -1.43
C PRO A 115 3.09 11.73 -1.41
N GLU A 116 3.79 12.27 -2.41
CA GLU A 116 5.25 12.25 -2.47
C GLU A 116 5.86 13.16 -1.38
N THR A 117 6.54 12.57 -0.41
CA THR A 117 7.19 13.28 0.72
C THR A 117 8.63 13.69 0.42
N LYS A 118 9.22 13.15 -0.66
CA LYS A 118 10.64 13.34 -0.96
C LYS A 118 11.00 14.82 -1.16
N GLY A 119 11.91 15.32 -0.33
CA GLY A 119 12.49 16.66 -0.46
C GLY A 119 11.60 17.81 0.02
N LYS A 120 10.53 17.51 0.77
CA LYS A 120 9.65 18.50 1.42
C LYS A 120 9.97 18.64 2.89
N SER A 121 9.80 19.83 3.44
CA SER A 121 9.89 20.04 4.88
C SER A 121 8.65 19.48 5.59
N LEU A 122 8.79 19.15 6.88
CA LEU A 122 7.67 18.66 7.70
C LEU A 122 6.48 19.62 7.70
N SER A 123 6.74 20.94 7.70
CA SER A 123 5.70 21.97 7.62
C SER A 123 4.93 21.90 6.31
N GLU A 124 5.62 21.74 5.17
CA GLU A 124 4.96 21.61 3.86
C GLU A 124 4.15 20.32 3.74
N ILE A 125 4.63 19.23 4.33
CA ILE A 125 3.89 17.96 4.40
C ILE A 125 2.63 18.13 5.25
N GLN A 126 2.72 18.81 6.39
CA GLN A 126 1.56 19.11 7.23
C GLN A 126 0.55 20.02 6.54
N ASP A 127 1.01 21.02 5.77
CA ASP A 127 0.11 21.86 4.97
C ASP A 127 -0.54 21.08 3.83
N LEU A 128 0.17 20.15 3.17
CA LEU A 128 -0.40 19.25 2.17
C LEU A 128 -1.50 18.36 2.76
N LEU A 129 -1.28 17.81 3.96
CA LEU A 129 -2.24 16.98 4.68
C LEU A 129 -3.44 17.81 5.22
N ASN A 130 -3.21 19.02 5.74
CA ASN A 130 -4.27 19.91 6.20
C ASN A 130 -5.14 20.43 5.04
N ARG A 131 -4.51 20.75 3.89
CA ARG A 131 -5.21 21.27 2.72
C ARG A 131 -6.07 20.22 2.02
N SER A 132 -5.71 18.94 2.10
CA SER A 132 -6.56 17.83 1.63
C SER A 132 -7.81 17.59 2.49
N GLY A 133 -7.87 18.15 3.71
CA GLY A 133 -9.08 18.17 4.55
C GLY A 133 -9.95 19.44 4.43
N GLN A 134 -9.49 20.51 3.75
CA GLN A 134 -10.17 21.82 3.75
C GLN A 134 -10.86 22.23 2.43
N VAL A 135 -10.82 21.39 1.38
CA VAL A 135 -11.46 21.72 0.09
C VAL A 135 -12.99 21.90 0.21
N THR A 136 -13.62 21.50 1.32
CA THR A 136 -15.08 21.65 1.51
C THR A 136 -15.51 22.94 2.25
N HIS A 137 -14.63 23.68 2.95
CA HIS A 137 -15.08 24.79 3.81
C HIS A 137 -14.59 26.21 3.46
N THR A 138 -13.59 26.38 2.61
CA THR A 138 -13.04 27.72 2.32
C THR A 138 -13.83 28.50 1.26
N GLU A 139 -14.64 27.83 0.44
CA GLU A 139 -15.47 28.53 -0.56
C GLU A 139 -16.59 29.37 0.09
N SER A 140 -17.14 28.93 1.23
CA SER A 140 -18.19 29.70 1.93
C SER A 140 -17.66 30.95 2.65
N ALA A 141 -16.43 30.95 3.17
CA ALA A 141 -15.90 32.09 3.92
C ALA A 141 -15.57 33.28 3.01
N THR A 142 -15.10 33.01 1.78
CA THR A 142 -14.72 34.05 0.82
C THR A 142 -15.96 34.67 0.14
N THR A 143 -17.03 33.89 -0.07
CA THR A 143 -18.29 34.43 -0.61
C THR A 143 -19.02 35.33 0.39
N VAL A 144 -19.02 35.00 1.69
CA VAL A 144 -19.69 35.81 2.72
C VAL A 144 -18.98 37.15 2.95
N SER A 145 -17.64 37.19 2.93
CA SER A 145 -16.91 38.46 3.03
C SER A 145 -17.20 39.38 1.83
N ASN A 146 -17.22 38.83 0.61
CA ASN A 146 -17.51 39.59 -0.60
C ASN A 146 -18.97 40.08 -0.68
N LEU A 147 -19.92 39.32 -0.12
CA LEU A 147 -21.32 39.77 0.00
C LEU A 147 -21.46 40.94 1.00
N SER A 148 -20.78 40.87 2.14
CA SER A 148 -20.80 41.95 3.15
C SER A 148 -20.20 43.26 2.64
N GLU A 149 -19.13 43.22 1.85
CA GLU A 149 -18.55 44.41 1.22
C GLU A 149 -19.44 44.99 0.11
N SER A 150 -20.25 44.16 -0.55
CA SER A 150 -21.19 44.61 -1.58
C SER A 150 -22.43 45.30 -1.01
N GLU A 151 -22.92 44.88 0.17
CA GLU A 151 -24.03 45.55 0.86
C GLU A 151 -23.62 46.87 1.53
N LEU A 152 -22.34 47.03 1.90
CA LEU A 152 -21.82 48.28 2.46
C LEU A 152 -21.57 49.38 1.41
N LYS A 153 -21.65 49.06 0.12
CA LYS A 153 -21.38 49.98 -1.00
C LYS A 153 -22.62 50.44 -1.77
N ASN A 154 -23.83 50.01 -1.37
CA ASN A 154 -25.12 50.51 -1.86
C ASN A 154 -25.85 51.28 -0.76
#